data_AF-A0A351I225-F1
#
_entry.id   AF-A0A351I225-F1
#
_cell.length_a   1.000
_cell.length_b   1.000
_cell.length_c   1.000
_cell.angle_alpha   90.00
_cell.angle_beta   90.00
_cell.angle_gamma   90.00
#
_symmetry.space_group_name_H-M   'P 1'
#
loop_
_entity.id
_entity.type
_entity.pdbx_description
1 polymer ?
#
loop_
_entity_poly.entity_id
_entity_poly.type
_entity_poly.pdbx_seq_one_letter_code
_entity_poly.pdbx_strand_id
1 'polypeptide(L)'
;MSRASLLAAVLLTGCAGPRPCTRTLCPARLAGSYEVRGWSGTLTIAPDMPQPPVPSDSEVSVRTGEAEFTHGQATLKASAGTAFRFMVSTRSVASLEVSSGCVTVLVSSMTAPASVLPGALYLLPAANQ
;
A
#
# COMPACT_ATOMS: atom_id res chain seq x y z
N MET A 1 -36.75 32.24 -40.46
CA MET A 1 -37.31 31.26 -39.51
C MET A 1 -36.33 30.11 -39.39
N SER A 2 -35.32 30.21 -38.51
CA SER A 2 -34.37 29.11 -38.25
C SER A 2 -34.78 28.42 -36.96
N ARG A 3 -35.06 27.12 -37.07
CA ARG A 3 -35.52 26.24 -35.99
C ARG A 3 -34.36 25.79 -35.11
N ALA A 4 -34.70 25.66 -33.84
CA ALA A 4 -33.89 25.23 -32.71
C ALA A 4 -33.24 23.84 -32.86
N SER A 5 -32.09 23.66 -32.22
CA SER A 5 -31.60 22.39 -31.68
C SER A 5 -30.70 22.75 -30.48
N LEU A 6 -31.29 22.82 -29.29
CA LEU A 6 -31.31 21.76 -28.26
C LEU A 6 -29.93 21.48 -27.64
N LEU A 7 -29.75 22.12 -26.48
CA LEU A 7 -28.99 21.72 -25.29
C LEU A 7 -28.46 20.27 -25.28
N ALA A 8 -27.14 20.15 -25.07
CA ALA A 8 -26.55 19.02 -24.38
C ALA A 8 -25.78 19.55 -23.17
N ALA A 9 -26.42 19.44 -22.00
CA ALA A 9 -25.79 19.64 -20.71
C ALA A 9 -24.79 18.50 -20.46
N VAL A 10 -23.49 18.81 -20.42
CA VAL A 10 -22.52 17.90 -19.81
C VAL A 10 -22.41 18.26 -18.33
N LEU A 11 -23.28 17.63 -17.55
CA LEU A 11 -23.14 17.49 -16.11
C LEU A 11 -21.90 16.61 -15.85
N LEU A 12 -20.77 17.22 -15.49
CA LEU A 12 -19.71 16.49 -14.78
C LEU A 12 -20.10 16.42 -13.30
N THR A 13 -21.06 15.53 -13.03
CA THR A 13 -21.30 14.98 -11.70
C THR A 13 -19.99 14.38 -11.18
N GLY A 14 -19.57 14.81 -9.99
CA GLY A 14 -18.38 14.28 -9.35
C GLY A 14 -18.48 12.81 -9.00
N CYS A 15 -17.31 12.18 -8.85
CA CYS A 15 -17.04 11.11 -7.90
C CYS A 15 -15.53 11.01 -7.66
N ALA A 16 -15.12 11.26 -6.42
CA ALA A 16 -13.95 10.75 -5.69
C ALA A 16 -12.71 10.29 -6.50
N GLY A 17 -11.65 11.12 -6.48
CA GLY A 17 -10.28 10.69 -6.77
C GLY A 17 -9.68 9.84 -5.63
N PRO A 18 -8.63 9.06 -5.90
CA PRO A 18 -8.66 7.60 -5.93
C PRO A 18 -8.19 7.00 -4.60
N ARG A 19 -8.82 5.95 -4.07
CA ARG A 19 -8.16 5.10 -3.06
C ARG A 19 -8.41 3.61 -3.25
N PRO A 20 -7.81 2.99 -4.29
CA PRO A 20 -7.77 1.53 -4.41
C PRO A 20 -6.95 0.82 -3.29
N CYS A 21 -6.31 1.56 -2.38
CA CYS A 21 -5.32 1.04 -1.43
C CYS A 21 -5.77 1.00 0.05
N THR A 22 -7.08 0.93 0.34
CA THR A 22 -7.55 0.79 1.74
C THR A 22 -7.44 -0.65 2.24
N ARG A 23 -7.39 -1.62 1.32
CA ARG A 23 -7.27 -3.07 1.62
C ARG A 23 -6.02 -3.73 1.06
N THR A 24 -5.15 -2.96 0.41
CA THR A 24 -3.91 -3.43 -0.22
C THR A 24 -2.78 -2.48 0.12
N LEU A 25 -1.54 -2.97 0.16
CA LEU A 25 -0.37 -2.09 0.13
C LEU A 25 -0.06 -1.72 -1.32
N CYS A 26 0.04 -0.43 -1.59
CA CYS A 26 0.35 0.06 -2.92
C CYS A 26 1.84 0.41 -3.01
N PRO A 27 2.61 -0.22 -3.92
CA PRO A 27 4.00 0.13 -4.15
C PRO A 27 4.11 1.61 -4.55
N ALA A 28 4.97 2.36 -3.86
CA ALA A 28 5.20 3.78 -4.11
C ALA A 28 6.57 4.02 -4.74
N ARG A 29 7.59 3.30 -4.28
CA ARG A 29 8.94 3.30 -4.86
C ARG A 29 9.56 1.93 -4.69
N LEU A 30 10.33 1.50 -5.69
CA LEU A 30 11.12 0.28 -5.62
C LEU A 30 12.50 0.57 -6.18
N ALA A 31 13.52 0.37 -5.36
CA ALA A 31 14.92 0.43 -5.73
C ALA A 31 15.57 -0.91 -5.38
N GLY A 32 15.16 -1.98 -6.08
CA GLY A 32 15.57 -3.34 -5.77
C GLY A 32 14.50 -4.36 -6.14
N SER A 33 14.35 -5.42 -5.35
CA SER A 33 13.34 -6.45 -5.58
C SER A 33 12.70 -6.92 -4.27
N TYR A 34 11.44 -7.28 -4.34
CA TYR A 34 10.72 -7.91 -3.23
C TYR A 34 9.90 -9.09 -3.73
N GLU A 35 9.54 -9.96 -2.80
CA GLU A 35 8.69 -11.10 -3.05
C GLU A 35 7.41 -10.93 -2.25
N VAL A 36 6.28 -11.23 -2.89
CA VAL A 36 4.96 -11.27 -2.25
C VAL A 36 4.51 -12.71 -2.22
N ARG A 37 4.28 -13.23 -1.01
CA ARG A 37 3.71 -14.55 -0.80
C ARG A 37 2.28 -14.39 -0.29
N GLY A 38 1.33 -14.78 -1.13
CA GLY A 38 -0.10 -14.81 -0.80
C GLY A 38 -0.65 -16.23 -0.82
N TRP A 39 -1.97 -16.34 -0.70
CA TRP A 39 -2.68 -17.63 -0.78
C TRP A 39 -2.57 -18.29 -2.16
N SER A 40 -2.47 -17.48 -3.22
CA SER A 40 -2.40 -17.93 -4.61
C SER A 40 -0.99 -18.33 -5.06
N GLY A 41 0.02 -18.13 -4.20
CA GLY A 41 1.41 -18.45 -4.47
C GLY A 41 2.34 -17.28 -4.18
N THR A 42 3.52 -17.37 -4.79
CA THR A 42 4.62 -16.44 -4.60
C THR A 42 4.88 -15.68 -5.90
N LEU A 43 5.03 -14.35 -5.82
CA LEU A 43 5.38 -13.49 -6.93
C LEU A 43 6.60 -12.64 -6.56
N THR A 44 7.66 -12.74 -7.36
CA THR A 44 8.84 -11.86 -7.24
C THR A 44 8.64 -10.63 -8.12
N ILE A 45 8.83 -9.45 -7.54
CA ILE A 45 8.74 -8.15 -8.21
C ILE A 45 10.14 -7.56 -8.32
N ALA A 46 10.60 -7.39 -9.56
CA ALA A 46 11.86 -6.75 -9.93
C ALA A 46 11.60 -5.27 -10.30
N PRO A 47 12.62 -4.41 -10.32
CA PRO A 47 12.44 -2.96 -10.46
C PRO A 47 11.91 -2.54 -11.84
N ASP A 48 12.11 -3.37 -12.85
CA ASP A 48 11.69 -3.19 -14.24
C ASP A 48 10.29 -3.75 -14.54
N MET A 49 9.64 -4.39 -13.56
CA MET A 49 8.30 -4.95 -13.72
C MET A 49 7.20 -4.01 -13.18
N PRO A 50 5.97 -4.08 -13.72
CA PRO A 50 4.81 -3.48 -13.09
C PRO A 50 4.69 -3.94 -11.63
N GLN A 51 4.47 -3.02 -10.70
CA GLN A 51 4.42 -3.30 -9.27
C GLN A 51 2.94 -3.41 -8.84
N PRO A 52 2.36 -4.61 -8.79
CA PRO A 52 0.96 -4.76 -8.43
C PRO A 52 0.73 -4.42 -6.95
N PRO A 53 -0.48 -4.00 -6.57
CA PRO A 53 -0.85 -3.88 -5.16
C PRO A 53 -0.70 -5.22 -4.43
N VAL A 54 -0.12 -5.17 -3.23
CA VAL A 54 -0.01 -6.34 -2.34
C VAL A 54 -1.34 -6.53 -1.61
N PRO A 55 -2.01 -7.70 -1.74
CA PRO A 55 -3.26 -7.94 -1.05
C PRO A 55 -3.08 -8.11 0.45
N SER A 56 -4.18 -7.98 1.20
CA SER A 56 -4.20 -8.33 2.62
C SER A 56 -3.85 -9.81 2.82
N ASP A 57 -3.32 -10.12 4.00
CA ASP A 57 -2.85 -11.45 4.42
C ASP A 57 -1.67 -11.98 3.61
N SER A 58 -0.97 -11.11 2.87
CA SER A 58 0.29 -11.43 2.20
C SER A 58 1.50 -11.16 3.08
N GLU A 59 2.52 -11.99 2.89
CA GLU A 59 3.87 -11.75 3.38
C GLU A 59 4.69 -11.07 2.28
N VAL A 60 5.43 -10.03 2.64
CA VAL A 60 6.35 -9.30 1.78
C VAL A 60 7.77 -9.55 2.29
N SER A 61 8.67 -9.98 1.41
CA SER A 61 10.09 -10.16 1.69
C SER A 61 10.92 -9.30 0.75
N VAL A 62 11.59 -8.27 1.25
CA VAL A 62 12.49 -7.44 0.44
C VAL A 62 13.80 -8.18 0.25
N ARG A 63 14.08 -8.59 -0.99
CA ARG A 63 15.24 -9.42 -1.36
C ARG A 63 16.49 -8.57 -1.57
N THR A 64 16.34 -7.46 -2.28
CA THR A 64 17.45 -6.53 -2.57
C THR A 64 17.00 -5.08 -2.50
N GLY A 65 17.92 -4.19 -2.14
CA GLY A 65 17.70 -2.74 -2.13
C GLY A 65 16.61 -2.29 -1.16
N GLU A 66 15.72 -1.39 -1.61
CA GLU A 66 14.66 -0.79 -0.80
C GLU A 66 13.30 -0.84 -1.51
N ALA A 67 12.24 -1.02 -0.74
CA ALA A 67 10.86 -0.97 -1.19
C ALA A 67 10.04 -0.04 -0.29
N GLU A 68 9.28 0.85 -0.92
CA GLU A 68 8.32 1.73 -0.27
C GLU A 68 6.90 1.35 -0.66
N PHE A 69 6.04 1.23 0.34
CA PHE A 69 4.63 0.90 0.18
C PHE A 69 3.76 1.97 0.84
N THR A 70 2.54 2.14 0.36
CA THR A 70 1.57 3.07 0.91
C THR A 70 0.28 2.37 1.28
N HIS A 71 -0.29 2.77 2.41
CA HIS A 71 -1.61 2.37 2.88
C HIS A 71 -2.27 3.56 3.55
N GLY A 72 -3.34 4.09 2.95
CA GLY A 72 -4.00 5.29 3.46
C GLY A 72 -3.05 6.50 3.57
N GLN A 73 -2.73 6.87 4.81
CA GLN A 73 -1.83 8.00 5.16
C GLN A 73 -0.46 7.52 5.65
N ALA A 74 -0.20 6.21 5.62
CA ALA A 74 1.06 5.62 6.03
C ALA A 74 1.90 5.25 4.80
N THR A 75 3.19 5.55 4.89
CA THR A 75 4.24 5.06 4.00
C THR A 75 5.12 4.10 4.79
N LEU A 76 5.29 2.90 4.29
CA LEU A 76 6.15 1.86 4.83
C LEU A 76 7.43 1.82 4.02
N LYS A 77 8.58 1.84 4.68
CA LYS A 77 9.88 1.61 4.03
C LYS A 77 10.51 0.35 4.59
N ALA A 78 10.93 -0.52 3.70
CA ALA A 78 11.59 -1.77 4.04
C ALA A 78 12.85 -1.93 3.18
N SER A 79 13.95 -2.34 3.80
CA SER A 79 15.22 -2.61 3.12
C SER A 79 15.46 -4.11 2.97
N ALA A 80 16.46 -4.48 2.17
CA ALA A 80 16.88 -5.86 1.96
C ALA A 80 17.03 -6.63 3.28
N GLY A 81 16.45 -7.83 3.34
CA GLY A 81 16.42 -8.67 4.54
C GLY A 81 15.22 -8.40 5.45
N THR A 82 14.42 -7.38 5.18
CA THR A 82 13.14 -7.17 5.88
C THR A 82 12.06 -8.08 5.30
N ALA A 83 11.35 -8.78 6.20
CA ALA A 83 10.15 -9.54 5.88
C ALA A 83 9.03 -9.16 6.85
N PHE A 84 7.83 -8.97 6.32
CA PHE A 84 6.66 -8.60 7.12
C PHE A 84 5.37 -9.12 6.51
N ARG A 85 4.39 -9.39 7.35
CA ARG A 85 3.03 -9.72 6.95
C ARG A 85 2.15 -8.48 7.04
N PHE A 86 1.38 -8.23 5.99
CA PHE A 86 0.35 -7.19 5.96
C PHE A 86 -1.02 -7.82 6.13
N MET A 87 -1.80 -7.32 7.07
CA MET A 87 -3.14 -7.85 7.37
C MET A 87 -4.15 -6.70 7.41
N VAL A 88 -5.37 -6.97 6.96
CA VAL A 88 -6.49 -6.04 7.09
C VAL A 88 -7.68 -6.80 7.66
N SER A 89 -8.10 -6.42 8.85
CA SER A 89 -9.25 -7.04 9.51
C SER A 89 -10.56 -6.71 8.80
N THR A 90 -11.62 -7.44 9.14
CA THR A 90 -12.99 -7.19 8.66
C THR A 90 -13.52 -5.80 9.03
N ARG A 91 -12.94 -5.17 10.05
CA ARG A 91 -13.24 -3.78 10.47
C ARG A 91 -12.33 -2.74 9.80
N SER A 92 -11.61 -3.12 8.74
CA SER A 92 -10.66 -2.26 8.02
C SER A 92 -9.50 -1.73 8.86
N VAL A 93 -9.19 -2.39 9.98
CA VAL A 93 -7.96 -2.13 10.74
C VAL A 93 -6.82 -2.85 10.03
N ALA A 94 -5.82 -2.09 9.59
CA ALA A 94 -4.63 -2.63 8.94
C ALA A 94 -3.50 -2.80 9.97
N SER A 95 -2.72 -3.86 9.82
CA SER A 95 -1.60 -4.16 10.71
C SER A 95 -0.41 -4.77 9.97
N LEU A 96 0.75 -4.61 10.57
CA LEU A 96 2.02 -5.17 10.14
C LEU A 96 2.58 -6.07 11.22
N GLU A 97 3.03 -7.25 10.84
CA GLU A 97 3.81 -8.13 11.71
C GLU A 97 5.17 -8.35 11.05
N VAL A 98 6.24 -7.84 11.66
CA VAL A 98 7.59 -7.95 11.08
C VAL A 98 8.22 -9.25 11.55
N SER A 99 8.66 -10.10 10.61
CA SER A 99 9.32 -11.38 10.90
C SER A 99 10.85 -11.26 10.86
N SER A 100 11.40 -10.38 10.03
CA SER A 100 12.84 -10.07 9.99
C SER A 100 13.10 -8.63 9.56
N GLY A 101 14.28 -8.11 9.88
CA GLY A 101 14.68 -6.75 9.54
C GLY A 101 13.90 -5.68 10.30
N CYS A 102 13.69 -4.52 9.68
CA CYS A 102 12.95 -3.41 10.27
C CYS A 102 12.07 -2.75 9.20
N VAL A 103 10.86 -2.33 9.59
CA VAL A 103 9.98 -1.51 8.75
C VAL A 103 9.86 -0.13 9.37
N THR A 104 10.23 0.90 8.61
CA THR A 104 10.01 2.28 9.00
C THR A 104 8.64 2.73 8.51
N VAL A 105 7.77 3.15 9.42
CA VAL A 105 6.43 3.65 9.15
C VAL A 105 6.43 5.17 9.31
N LEU A 106 6.14 5.88 8.22
CA LEU A 106 5.93 7.32 8.20
C LEU A 106 4.43 7.58 8.08
N VAL A 107 3.88 8.37 9.01
CA VAL A 107 2.47 8.75 8.98
C VAL A 107 2.41 10.27 8.82
N SER A 108 1.64 10.77 7.86
CA SER A 108 1.55 12.22 7.58
C SER A 108 1.17 13.09 8.79
N SER A 109 0.50 12.52 9.80
CA SER A 109 0.08 13.20 11.03
C SER A 109 1.06 13.04 12.20
N MET A 110 2.16 12.31 12.04
CA MET A 110 3.16 12.09 13.08
C MET A 110 4.39 12.98 12.89
N THR A 111 4.93 13.47 14.00
CA THR A 111 6.16 14.29 14.04
C THR A 111 7.43 13.47 13.84
N ALA A 112 7.39 12.15 14.06
CA ALA A 112 8.54 11.27 13.90
C ALA A 112 8.11 9.92 13.27
N PRO A 113 8.98 9.29 12.47
CA PRO A 113 8.75 7.94 11.95
C PRO A 113 8.78 6.90 13.08
N ALA A 114 7.97 5.86 12.94
CA ALA A 114 8.01 4.70 13.83
C ALA A 114 8.84 3.57 13.19
N SER A 115 9.68 2.91 13.99
CA SER A 115 10.43 1.72 13.55
C SER A 115 9.78 0.48 14.15
N VAL A 116 9.34 -0.44 13.29
CA VAL A 116 8.73 -1.72 13.69
C VAL A 116 9.80 -2.81 13.60
N LEU A 117 10.14 -3.37 14.76
CA LEU A 117 11.13 -4.43 14.91
C LEU A 117 10.50 -5.83 14.78
N PRO A 118 11.31 -6.88 14.55
CA PRO A 118 10.80 -8.24 14.45
C PRO A 118 10.06 -8.67 15.71
N GLY A 119 8.97 -9.42 15.53
CA GLY A 119 8.11 -9.90 16.61
C GLY A 119 7.14 -8.85 17.16
N ALA A 120 7.14 -7.62 16.63
CA ALA A 120 6.16 -6.62 16.97
C ALA A 120 5.00 -6.60 15.97
N LEU A 121 3.78 -6.53 16.51
CA LEU A 121 2.59 -6.16 15.76
C LEU A 121 2.44 -4.63 15.79
N TYR A 122 2.31 -4.01 14.63
CA TYR A 122 2.07 -2.57 14.50
C TYR A 122 0.72 -2.32 13.83
N LEU A 123 -0.14 -1.51 14.46
CA LEU A 123 -1.41 -1.09 13.88
C LEU A 123 -1.19 0.14 13.02
N LEU A 124 -1.55 0.05 11.75
CA LEU A 124 -1.50 1.18 10.85
C LEU A 124 -2.66 2.14 11.16
N PRO A 125 -2.43 3.46 11.07
CA PRO A 125 -3.50 4.44 11.18
C PRO A 125 -4.60 4.11 10.19
N ALA A 126 -5.86 4.29 10.61
CA ALA A 126 -6.98 4.11 9.71
C ALA A 126 -6.78 4.98 8.45
N ALA A 127 -6.95 4.37 7.28
CA ALA A 127 -7.14 5.14 6.07
C ALA A 127 -8.47 5.87 6.22
N ASN A 128 -8.44 7.14 6.65
CA ASN A 128 -9.64 7.96 6.86
C ASN A 128 -10.62 7.77 5.68
N GLN A 129 -11.85 7.34 6.02
CA GLN A 129 -12.99 7.25 5.12
C GLN A 129 -13.40 8.63 4.61
#